data_AF-A0A7C2QP98-F1
#
_entry.id   AF-A0A7C2QP98-F1
#
_cell.length_a   1.000
_cell.length_b   1.000
_cell.length_c   1.000
_cell.angle_alpha   90.00
_cell.angle_beta   90.00
_cell.angle_gamma   90.00
#
_symmetry.space_group_name_H-M   'P 1'
#
loop_
_entity.id
_entity.type
_entity.pdbx_description
1 polymer ?
#
loop_
_entity_poly.entity_id
_entity_poly.type
_entity_poly.pdbx_seq_one_letter_code
_entity_poly.pdbx_strand_id
1 'polypeptide(L)'
;MKLRVTSVELYDYTKVAALTMSGEGGAEVRLELPLQVVDEVGWSPKAGDGVELELSASAGDLDAWDIVLSGSLLKAGEGAVTFTFGGLLCTVRGAGVEPLKRVYLKLRVPRSAATG
;
A
#
# COMPACT_ATOMS: atom_id res chain seq x y z
N MET A 1 -9.60 3.33 -1.97
CA MET A 1 -9.30 3.43 -3.42
C MET A 1 -9.05 2.04 -3.98
N LYS A 2 -9.61 1.73 -5.15
CA LYS A 2 -9.35 0.47 -5.86
C LYS A 2 -8.17 0.67 -6.81
N LEU A 3 -7.17 -0.20 -6.73
CA LEU A 3 -5.92 -0.12 -7.44
C LEU A 3 -5.63 -1.43 -8.16
N ARG A 4 -4.80 -1.37 -9.19
CA ARG A 4 -4.23 -2.53 -9.87
C ARG A 4 -2.71 -2.48 -9.80
N VAL A 5 -2.07 -3.57 -9.39
CA VAL A 5 -0.62 -3.69 -9.41
C VAL A 5 -0.12 -3.64 -10.84
N THR A 6 0.83 -2.75 -11.12
CA THR A 6 1.47 -2.59 -12.43
C THR A 6 2.89 -3.12 -12.45
N SER A 7 3.62 -3.03 -11.33
CA SER A 7 4.93 -3.64 -11.17
C SER A 7 5.19 -4.06 -9.73
N VAL A 8 6.11 -5.02 -9.57
CA VAL A 8 6.61 -5.51 -8.29
C VAL A 8 8.13 -5.56 -8.38
N GLU A 9 8.80 -4.86 -7.48
CA GLU A 9 10.24 -4.93 -7.30
C GLU A 9 10.54 -5.57 -5.95
N LEU A 10 11.47 -6.52 -5.92
CA LEU A 10 11.90 -7.19 -4.69
C LEU A 10 13.28 -6.68 -4.30
N TYR A 11 13.40 -6.20 -3.06
CA TYR A 11 14.65 -5.78 -2.47
C TYR A 11 15.10 -6.85 -1.47
N ASP A 12 15.78 -7.87 -1.99
CA ASP A 12 16.12 -9.10 -1.26
C ASP A 12 16.95 -8.85 0.00
N TYR A 13 17.87 -7.89 -0.03
CA TYR A 13 18.74 -7.56 1.10
C TYR A 13 17.97 -6.97 2.29
N THR A 14 16.88 -6.24 2.03
CA THR A 14 16.00 -5.64 3.04
C THR A 14 14.74 -6.45 3.29
N LYS A 15 14.48 -7.51 2.52
CA LYS A 15 13.24 -8.30 2.55
C LYS A 15 11.99 -7.41 2.40
N VAL A 16 11.98 -6.54 1.40
CA VAL A 16 10.88 -5.62 1.09
C VAL A 16 10.39 -5.85 -0.34
N ALA A 17 9.09 -5.82 -0.55
CA ALA A 17 8.46 -5.70 -1.86
C ALA A 17 8.01 -4.25 -2.07
N ALA A 18 8.46 -3.63 -3.16
CA ALA A 18 7.98 -2.34 -3.63
C ALA A 18 6.96 -2.56 -4.76
N LEU A 19 5.70 -2.26 -4.46
CA LEU A 19 4.57 -2.39 -5.37
C LEU A 19 4.30 -1.04 -6.02
N THR A 20 4.22 -1.01 -7.35
CA THR A 20 3.63 0.13 -8.06
C THR A 20 2.23 -0.25 -8.49
N MET A 21 1.27 0.65 -8.27
CA MET A 21 -0.14 0.42 -8.50
C MET A 21 -0.80 1.65 -9.13
N SER A 22 -1.76 1.43 -10.02
CA SER A 22 -2.56 2.48 -10.65
C SER A 22 -4.04 2.33 -10.33
N GLY A 23 -4.73 3.44 -10.10
CA GLY A 23 -6.17 3.50 -9.88
C GLY A 23 -6.90 4.38 -10.89
N GLU A 24 -8.22 4.48 -10.73
CA GLU A 24 -9.05 5.41 -11.50
C GLU A 24 -8.63 6.87 -11.24
N GLY A 25 -8.95 7.76 -12.19
CA GLY A 25 -8.66 9.19 -12.07
C GLY A 25 -7.17 9.57 -12.15
N GLY A 26 -6.30 8.66 -12.60
CA GLY A 26 -4.86 8.92 -12.71
C GLY A 26 -4.09 8.74 -11.39
N ALA A 27 -4.69 8.08 -10.40
CA ALA A 27 -4.04 7.74 -9.16
C ALA A 27 -2.87 6.77 -9.39
N GLU A 28 -1.69 7.10 -8.87
CA GLU A 28 -0.53 6.20 -8.85
C GLU A 28 -0.03 6.08 -7.42
N VAL A 29 0.19 4.84 -6.97
CA VAL A 29 0.68 4.53 -5.63
C VAL A 29 1.91 3.65 -5.73
N ARG A 30 3.01 4.07 -5.09
CA ARG A 30 4.17 3.22 -4.83
C ARG A 30 4.20 2.89 -3.34
N LEU A 31 4.15 1.61 -3.00
CA LEU A 31 4.04 1.12 -1.63
C LEU A 31 5.10 0.06 -1.35
N GLU A 32 5.86 0.26 -0.28
CA GLU A 32 6.80 -0.73 0.26
C GLU A 32 6.15 -1.54 1.38
N LEU A 33 6.27 -2.87 1.30
CA LEU A 33 5.80 -3.81 2.30
C LEU A 33 6.92 -4.78 2.70
N PRO A 34 7.06 -5.17 3.98
CA PRO A 34 7.92 -6.27 4.35
C PRO A 34 7.40 -7.56 3.73
N LEU A 35 8.29 -8.39 3.18
CA LEU A 35 7.91 -9.69 2.61
C LEU A 35 7.21 -10.57 3.65
N GLN A 36 7.65 -10.50 4.91
CA GLN A 36 7.01 -11.24 5.99
C GLN A 36 5.52 -10.91 6.14
N VAL A 37 5.12 -9.64 6.06
CA VAL A 37 3.72 -9.22 6.20
C VAL A 37 2.89 -9.69 5.00
N VAL A 38 3.49 -9.69 3.82
CA VAL A 38 2.88 -10.19 2.58
C VAL A 38 2.66 -11.71 2.66
N ASP A 39 3.64 -12.45 3.18
CA ASP A 39 3.57 -13.89 3.38
C ASP A 39 2.53 -14.29 4.45
N GLU A 40 2.45 -13.53 5.55
CA GLU A 40 1.48 -13.74 6.65
C GLU A 40 0.03 -13.69 6.16
N VAL A 41 -0.27 -12.86 5.17
CA VAL A 41 -1.61 -12.77 4.55
C VAL A 41 -1.79 -13.71 3.37
N GLY A 42 -0.80 -14.56 3.06
CA GLY A 42 -0.87 -15.54 1.98
C GLY A 42 -0.97 -14.92 0.58
N TRP A 43 -0.49 -13.69 0.41
CA TRP A 43 -0.52 -12.99 -0.87
C TRP A 43 0.82 -13.12 -1.59
N SER A 44 0.78 -13.39 -2.90
CA SER A 44 1.97 -13.35 -3.76
C SER A 44 1.76 -12.24 -4.80
N PRO A 45 2.22 -11.00 -4.53
CA PRO A 45 1.93 -9.85 -5.38
C PRO A 45 2.45 -10.04 -6.80
N LYS A 46 1.61 -9.74 -7.78
CA LYS A 46 1.98 -9.75 -9.19
C LYS A 46 1.25 -8.67 -9.98
N ALA A 47 1.82 -8.28 -11.12
CA ALA A 47 1.14 -7.37 -12.03
C ALA A 47 -0.24 -7.92 -12.43
N GLY A 48 -1.24 -7.05 -12.41
CA GLY A 48 -2.63 -7.39 -12.65
C GLY A 48 -3.46 -7.63 -11.39
N ASP A 49 -2.85 -7.83 -10.22
CA ASP A 49 -3.59 -8.02 -8.97
C ASP A 49 -4.45 -6.79 -8.63
N GLY A 50 -5.68 -7.03 -8.19
CA GLY A 50 -6.60 -6.00 -7.71
C GLY A 50 -6.47 -5.79 -6.21
N VAL A 51 -6.20 -4.57 -5.79
CA VAL A 51 -5.93 -4.22 -4.39
C VAL A 51 -6.84 -3.07 -3.98
N GLU A 52 -7.38 -3.12 -2.76
CA GLU A 52 -8.07 -1.99 -2.16
C GLU A 52 -7.19 -1.34 -1.10
N LEU A 53 -6.99 -0.03 -1.18
CA LEU A 53 -6.16 0.73 -0.27
C LEU A 53 -6.95 1.85 0.37
N GLU A 54 -6.81 2.05 1.67
CA GLU A 54 -7.36 3.21 2.38
C GLU A 54 -6.26 3.91 3.17
N LEU A 55 -6.29 5.24 3.12
CA LEU A 55 -5.47 6.12 3.95
C LEU A 55 -6.41 6.93 4.84
N SER A 56 -6.24 6.85 6.15
CA SER A 56 -7.11 7.54 7.12
C SER A 56 -6.33 8.07 8.31
N ALA A 57 -6.84 9.14 8.95
CA ALA A 57 -6.24 9.69 10.17
C ALA A 57 -6.50 8.82 11.42
N SER A 58 -7.50 7.92 11.35
CA SER A 58 -7.90 7.01 12.42
C SER A 58 -7.77 5.55 11.96
N ALA A 59 -7.58 4.64 12.93
CA ALA A 59 -7.55 3.21 12.68
C ALA A 59 -8.89 2.73 12.11
N GLY A 60 -10.00 3.05 12.78
CA GLY A 60 -11.31 2.51 12.44
C GLY A 60 -11.40 1.02 12.80
N ASP A 61 -12.23 0.29 12.05
CA ASP A 61 -12.31 -1.17 12.13
C ASP A 61 -11.15 -1.79 11.34
N LEU A 62 -10.21 -2.42 12.06
CA LEU A 62 -9.00 -3.00 11.49
C LEU A 62 -9.20 -4.45 11.02
N ASP A 63 -10.17 -5.17 11.60
CA ASP A 63 -10.39 -6.59 11.32
C ASP A 63 -10.95 -6.82 9.90
N ALA A 64 -11.44 -5.77 9.26
CA ALA A 64 -11.90 -5.77 7.88
C ALA A 64 -10.76 -5.72 6.84
N TRP A 65 -9.50 -5.61 7.27
CA TRP A 65 -8.34 -5.40 6.39
C TRP A 65 -7.29 -6.49 6.56
N ASP A 66 -6.59 -6.81 5.47
CA ASP A 66 -5.57 -7.87 5.49
C ASP A 66 -4.23 -7.33 6.01
N ILE A 67 -3.86 -6.11 5.61
CA ILE A 67 -2.62 -5.45 6.07
C ILE A 67 -2.95 -4.06 6.61
N VAL A 68 -2.42 -3.73 7.79
CA VAL A 68 -2.56 -2.42 8.41
C VAL A 68 -1.19 -1.90 8.86
N LEU A 69 -0.83 -0.69 8.42
CA LEU A 69 0.38 0.01 8.83
C LEU A 69 0.00 1.36 9.44
N SER A 70 0.67 1.76 10.52
CA SER A 70 0.56 3.12 11.08
C SER A 70 1.85 3.90 10.82
N GLY A 71 1.70 5.17 10.47
CA GLY A 71 2.80 5.98 9.98
C GLY A 71 2.55 7.47 10.08
N SER A 72 3.46 8.24 9.48
CA SER A 72 3.41 9.69 9.49
C SER A 72 3.73 10.27 8.11
N LEU A 73 3.35 11.53 7.93
CA LEU A 73 3.75 12.30 6.75
C LEU A 73 5.27 12.45 6.72
N LEU A 74 5.89 12.08 5.60
CA LEU A 74 7.31 12.31 5.33
C LEU A 74 7.50 13.57 4.47
N LYS A 75 6.75 13.70 3.38
CA LYS A 75 6.84 14.83 2.44
C LYS A 75 5.50 15.04 1.74
N ALA A 76 5.12 16.29 1.50
CA ALA A 76 4.03 16.65 0.60
C ALA A 76 4.48 17.80 -0.32
N GLY A 77 4.17 17.71 -1.61
CA GLY A 77 4.55 18.72 -2.61
C GLY A 77 4.66 18.12 -4.01
N GLU A 78 4.78 18.96 -5.03
CA GLU A 78 5.00 18.52 -6.43
C GLU A 78 3.92 17.54 -6.96
N GLY A 79 2.68 17.64 -6.46
CA GLY A 79 1.58 16.75 -6.84
C GLY A 79 1.66 15.34 -6.22
N ALA A 80 2.53 15.14 -5.23
CA ALA A 80 2.72 13.88 -4.52
C ALA A 80 2.64 14.04 -3.00
N VAL A 81 2.18 12.99 -2.34
CA VAL A 81 2.22 12.86 -0.87
C VAL A 81 2.93 11.56 -0.53
N THR A 82 3.97 11.65 0.31
CA THR A 82 4.75 10.51 0.77
C THR A 82 4.60 10.35 2.28
N PHE A 83 4.23 9.15 2.70
CA PHE A 83 4.17 8.72 4.09
C PHE A 83 5.29 7.72 4.38
N THR A 84 5.68 7.62 5.65
CA THR A 84 6.60 6.59 6.14
C THR A 84 5.97 5.73 7.24
N PHE A 85 6.26 4.44 7.20
CA PHE A 85 5.77 3.42 8.12
C PHE A 85 6.97 2.66 8.70
N GLY A 86 7.70 3.29 9.63
CA GLY A 86 8.90 2.69 10.22
C GLY A 86 10.06 2.51 9.23
N GLY A 87 10.20 3.43 8.26
CA GLY A 87 11.23 3.37 7.21
C GLY A 87 10.72 2.90 5.85
N LEU A 88 9.57 2.22 5.80
CA LEU A 88 8.88 1.87 4.56
C LEU A 88 8.15 3.07 3.99
N LEU A 89 8.10 3.20 2.67
CA LEU A 89 7.50 4.35 2.00
C LEU A 89 6.18 4.02 1.31
N CYS A 90 5.24 4.96 1.37
CA CYS A 90 4.08 5.01 0.48
C CYS A 90 4.02 6.39 -0.17
N THR A 91 4.14 6.45 -1.50
CA THR A 91 3.98 7.68 -2.27
C THR A 91 2.73 7.59 -3.12
N VAL A 92 1.85 8.58 -2.98
CA VAL A 92 0.63 8.71 -3.81
C VAL A 92 0.73 9.95 -4.70
N ARG A 93 0.40 9.78 -5.98
CA ARG A 93 0.31 10.84 -6.99
C ARG A 93 -1.08 10.85 -7.63
N GLY A 94 -1.54 12.02 -8.07
CA GLY A 94 -2.74 12.16 -8.90
C GLY A 94 -4.10 11.88 -8.20
N ALA A 95 -4.10 11.44 -6.94
CA ALA A 95 -5.31 10.95 -6.27
C ALA A 95 -5.96 11.93 -5.25
N GLY A 96 -5.52 13.20 -5.19
CA GLY A 96 -6.09 14.18 -4.26
C GLY A 96 -5.94 13.82 -2.78
N VAL A 97 -4.90 13.06 -2.42
CA VAL A 97 -4.67 12.58 -1.04
C VAL A 97 -4.32 13.75 -0.12
N GLU A 98 -4.96 13.79 1.05
CA GLU A 98 -4.66 14.77 2.07
C GLU A 98 -3.31 14.46 2.78
N PRO A 99 -2.48 15.47 3.05
CA PRO A 99 -1.19 15.30 3.74
C PRO A 99 -1.38 15.15 5.25
N LEU A 100 -1.91 14.00 5.68
CA LEU A 100 -2.20 13.71 7.09
C LEU A 100 -0.93 13.52 7.92
N LYS A 101 -0.78 14.26 9.03
CA LYS A 101 0.40 14.13 9.93
C LYS A 101 0.59 12.72 10.47
N ARG A 102 -0.52 12.05 10.82
CA ARG A 102 -0.59 10.65 11.21
C ARG A 102 -1.52 9.94 10.26
N VAL A 103 -1.15 8.75 9.82
CA VAL A 103 -1.91 7.99 8.84
C VAL A 103 -1.92 6.51 9.19
N TYR A 104 -3.06 5.88 8.92
CA TYR A 104 -3.21 4.44 8.85
C TYR A 104 -3.35 4.08 7.38
N LEU A 105 -2.44 3.23 6.89
CA LEU A 105 -2.56 2.57 5.59
C LEU A 105 -3.19 1.22 5.81
N LYS A 106 -4.30 0.97 5.13
CA LYS A 106 -5.05 -0.27 5.22
C LYS A 106 -5.17 -0.87 3.83
N LEU A 107 -4.86 -2.14 3.70
CA LEU A 107 -4.83 -2.86 2.44
C LEU A 107 -5.74 -4.07 2.52
N ARG A 108 -6.52 -4.28 1.45
CA ARG A 108 -7.21 -5.54 1.17
C ARG A 108 -6.63 -6.11 -0.11
N VAL A 109 -6.23 -7.36 -0.05
CA VAL A 109 -5.49 -8.04 -1.12
C VAL A 109 -6.35 -9.13 -1.76
N PRO A 110 -6.02 -9.59 -2.98
CA PRO A 110 -6.71 -10.73 -3.56
C PRO A 110 -6.54 -11.94 -2.63
N ARG A 111 -7.65 -12.53 -2.18
CA ARG A 111 -7.57 -13.83 -1.53
C ARG A 111 -7.08 -14.83 -2.56
N SER A 112 -5.96 -15.48 -2.28
CA SER A 112 -5.53 -16.63 -3.06
C SER A 112 -6.68 -17.63 -3.03
N ALA A 113 -7.20 -17.99 -4.20
CA ALA A 113 -8.15 -19.09 -4.28
C ALA A 113 -7.40 -20.30 -3.74
N ALA A 114 -7.83 -20.82 -2.59
CA ALA A 114 -7.32 -22.08 -2.09
C ALA A 114 -7.52 -23.10 -3.22
N THR A 115 -6.44 -23.51 -3.87
CA THR A 115 -6.41 -24.75 -4.64
C THR A 115 -6.69 -25.84 -3.61
N GLY A 116 -7.94 -26.29 -3.57
CA GLY A 116 -8.37 -27.47 -2.83
C GLY A 116 -7.78 -28.75 -3.41
#